data_AF-A0A967E0R1-F1
#
_entry.id   AF-A0A967E0R1-F1
#
_cell.length_a   1.000
_cell.length_b   1.000
_cell.length_c   1.000
_cell.angle_alpha   90.00
_cell.angle_beta   90.00
_cell.angle_gamma   90.00
#
_symmetry.space_group_name_H-M   'P 1'
#
loop_
_entity.id
_entity.type
_entity.pdbx_description
1 polymer ?
#
loop_
_entity_poly.entity_id
_entity_poly.type
_entity_poly.pdbx_seq_one_letter_code
_entity_poly.pdbx_strand_id
1 'polypeptide(L)'
;MRSTSARASSTPPFRRDDVYLTKCGKGVKILAMIDRHGLPINISTHAANHREVILVQLSFDFYMLEATPEHPIGDRAYDGAGLDGDLKQDHVNLIAPHRLTRKLKTQDGRHLRRYERRWHVEPFFAWLQWKRWLIIRWEYYATNFLGVVQLACITMLLKQFGLRF
;
A
#
# COMPACT_ATOMS: atom_id res chain seq x y z
N MET A 1 -7.16 -17.02 -36.86
CA MET A 1 -8.09 -16.11 -36.14
C MET A 1 -8.05 -16.49 -34.66
N ARG A 2 -7.78 -15.51 -33.79
CA ARG A 2 -7.30 -15.69 -32.42
C ARG A 2 -8.43 -16.16 -31.49
N SER A 3 -8.18 -17.23 -30.74
CA SER A 3 -8.95 -17.59 -29.56
C SER A 3 -8.61 -16.61 -28.43
N THR A 4 -9.61 -15.89 -27.94
CA THR A 4 -9.54 -15.07 -26.74
C THR A 4 -9.70 -15.98 -25.51
N SER A 5 -8.59 -16.40 -24.89
CA SER A 5 -8.66 -16.95 -23.53
C SER A 5 -8.69 -15.79 -22.54
N ALA A 6 -9.86 -15.55 -21.96
CA ALA A 6 -10.00 -14.71 -20.80
C ALA A 6 -9.13 -15.32 -19.68
N ARG A 7 -8.05 -14.63 -19.34
CA ARG A 7 -7.23 -14.99 -18.18
C ARG A 7 -8.04 -14.59 -16.96
N ALA A 8 -8.79 -15.54 -16.41
CA ALA A 8 -9.38 -15.38 -15.11
C ALA A 8 -8.25 -15.09 -14.11
N SER A 9 -8.11 -13.83 -13.71
CA SER A 9 -7.35 -13.45 -12.52
C SER A 9 -8.11 -14.03 -11.34
N SER A 10 -7.75 -15.26 -10.95
CA SER A 10 -8.24 -15.84 -9.71
C SER A 10 -7.67 -15.01 -8.56
N THR A 11 -8.35 -13.93 -8.19
CA THR A 11 -8.18 -13.31 -6.89
C THR A 11 -8.40 -14.43 -5.86
N PRO A 12 -7.37 -14.82 -5.08
CA PRO A 12 -7.59 -15.80 -4.04
C PRO A 12 -8.66 -15.22 -3.09
N PRO A 13 -9.67 -16.00 -2.69
CA PRO A 13 -10.65 -15.51 -1.74
C PRO A 13 -9.92 -15.07 -0.48
N PHE A 14 -10.22 -13.85 0.00
CA PHE A 14 -9.75 -13.30 1.27
C PHE A 14 -10.04 -14.34 2.38
N ARG A 15 -9.01 -15.10 2.78
CA ARG A 15 -9.17 -16.29 3.62
C ARG A 15 -9.05 -15.87 5.07
N ARG A 16 -9.85 -16.52 5.91
CA ARG A 16 -10.20 -16.18 7.31
C ARG A 16 -9.06 -15.86 8.28
N ASP A 17 -7.79 -16.03 7.92
CA ASP A 17 -6.63 -15.94 8.83
C ASP A 17 -5.39 -15.28 8.18
N ASP A 18 -5.47 -14.02 7.75
CA ASP A 18 -4.32 -13.22 7.26
C ASP A 18 -3.32 -12.84 8.37
N VAL A 19 -3.07 -13.78 9.29
CA VAL A 19 -2.17 -13.65 10.43
C VAL A 19 -1.16 -14.79 10.37
N TYR A 20 -0.11 -14.62 9.57
CA TYR A 20 0.95 -15.61 9.48
C TYR A 20 2.10 -15.32 10.46
N LEU A 21 2.72 -16.38 10.96
CA LEU A 21 3.92 -16.34 11.79
C LEU A 21 5.09 -15.81 10.94
N THR A 22 5.70 -14.70 11.35
CA THR A 22 7.03 -14.29 10.93
C THR A 22 8.09 -14.99 11.79
N LYS A 23 9.36 -14.94 11.37
CA LYS A 23 10.49 -15.45 12.17
C LYS A 23 10.52 -14.91 13.62
N CYS A 24 9.90 -13.76 13.89
CA CYS A 24 9.87 -13.13 15.22
C CYS A 24 8.46 -13.00 15.83
N GLY A 25 7.44 -13.71 15.32
CA GLY A 25 6.06 -13.69 15.87
C GLY A 25 4.96 -13.36 14.85
N LYS A 26 3.71 -13.17 15.30
CA LYS A 26 2.60 -12.81 14.40
C LYS A 26 2.69 -11.33 14.01
N GLY A 27 2.95 -11.04 12.73
CA GLY A 27 3.11 -9.66 12.24
C GLY A 27 2.08 -9.28 11.19
N VAL A 28 1.66 -8.01 11.20
CA VAL A 28 0.80 -7.40 10.16
C VAL A 28 1.54 -6.25 9.52
N LYS A 29 1.43 -6.14 8.20
CA LYS A 29 1.85 -4.97 7.43
C LYS A 29 0.64 -4.08 7.18
N ILE A 30 0.81 -2.80 7.46
CA ILE A 30 -0.15 -1.77 7.11
C ILE A 30 0.36 -1.12 5.82
N LEU A 31 -0.45 -1.18 4.76
CA LEU A 31 -0.23 -0.41 3.54
C LEU A 31 -1.22 0.75 3.56
N ALA A 32 -0.74 1.94 3.22
CA ALA A 32 -1.54 3.15 3.18
C ALA A 32 -1.23 3.94 1.92
N MET A 33 -2.28 4.43 1.25
CA MET A 33 -2.17 5.45 0.22
C MET A 33 -2.59 6.79 0.82
N ILE A 34 -1.78 7.80 0.60
CA ILE A 34 -1.84 9.07 1.32
C ILE A 34 -1.75 10.20 0.31
N ASP A 35 -2.57 11.24 0.50
CA ASP A 35 -2.53 12.46 -0.30
C ASP A 35 -1.32 13.35 0.07
N ARG A 36 -1.03 14.36 -0.75
CA ARG A 36 -0.03 15.41 -0.49
C ARG A 36 -0.20 16.14 0.85
N HIS A 37 -1.38 16.08 1.47
CA HIS A 37 -1.64 16.70 2.78
C HIS A 37 -1.39 15.76 3.96
N GLY A 38 -0.93 14.52 3.72
CA GLY A 38 -0.70 13.53 4.77
C GLY A 38 -1.97 12.78 5.20
N LEU A 39 -3.04 12.84 4.39
CA LEU A 39 -4.35 12.26 4.69
C LEU A 39 -4.50 10.88 4.03
N PRO A 40 -5.01 9.87 4.74
CA PRO A 40 -5.23 8.55 4.19
C PRO A 40 -6.37 8.62 3.18
N ILE A 41 -6.05 8.19 1.96
CA ILE A 41 -7.05 7.92 0.92
C ILE A 41 -7.54 6.47 1.08
N ASN A 42 -6.66 5.57 1.51
CA ASN A 42 -6.98 4.17 1.76
C ASN A 42 -5.96 3.53 2.68
N ILE A 43 -6.42 2.49 3.36
CA ILE A 43 -5.59 1.65 4.20
C ILE A 43 -5.99 0.18 4.04
N SER A 44 -4.99 -0.67 3.94
CA SER A 44 -5.14 -2.12 3.92
C SER A 44 -4.16 -2.77 4.89
N THR A 45 -4.54 -3.94 5.38
CA THR A 45 -3.69 -4.76 6.24
C THR A 45 -3.43 -6.08 5.55
N HIS A 46 -2.18 -6.48 5.53
CA HIS A 46 -1.75 -7.75 4.95
C HIS A 46 -0.85 -8.49 5.91
N ALA A 47 -0.76 -9.80 5.74
CA ALA A 47 0.16 -10.59 6.56
C ALA A 47 1.62 -10.22 6.28
N ALA A 48 2.45 -10.22 7.34
CA ALA A 48 3.83 -9.73 7.24
C ALA A 48 4.78 -10.57 6.37
N ASN A 49 4.43 -11.81 6.06
CA ASN A 49 5.19 -12.67 5.15
C ASN A 49 5.00 -12.30 3.67
N HIS A 50 3.98 -11.50 3.32
CA HIS A 50 3.75 -11.12 1.94
C HIS A 50 4.82 -10.15 1.44
N ARG A 51 5.27 -10.41 0.20
CA ARG A 51 6.26 -9.56 -0.49
C ARG A 51 5.59 -8.26 -0.89
N GLU A 52 6.21 -7.13 -0.53
CA GLU A 52 5.66 -5.78 -0.71
C GLU A 52 5.27 -5.45 -2.15
N VAL A 53 6.01 -5.94 -3.15
CA VAL A 53 5.67 -5.78 -4.58
C VAL A 53 4.28 -6.35 -4.91
N ILE A 54 3.93 -7.51 -4.35
CA ILE A 54 2.64 -8.17 -4.57
C ILE A 54 1.54 -7.39 -3.85
N LEU A 55 1.83 -6.85 -2.66
CA LEU A 55 0.86 -6.08 -1.88
C LEU A 55 0.47 -4.77 -2.55
N VAL A 56 1.41 -4.12 -3.25
CA VAL A 56 1.13 -2.89 -4.02
C VAL A 56 0.18 -3.19 -5.17
N GLN A 57 0.44 -4.26 -5.92
CA GLN A 57 -0.45 -4.68 -7.01
C GLN A 57 -1.86 -4.96 -6.50
N LEU A 58 -1.98 -5.76 -5.44
CA LEU A 58 -3.26 -6.04 -4.78
C LEU A 58 -3.93 -4.77 -4.25
N SER A 59 -3.15 -3.80 -3.77
CA SER A 59 -3.69 -2.53 -3.29
C SER A 59 -4.25 -1.70 -4.43
N PHE A 60 -3.59 -1.64 -5.60
CA PHE A 60 -4.09 -0.97 -6.81
C PHE A 60 -5.27 -1.71 -7.45
N ASP A 61 -5.24 -3.04 -7.52
CA ASP A 61 -6.34 -3.86 -8.03
C ASP A 61 -7.61 -3.69 -7.18
N PHE A 62 -7.45 -3.57 -5.86
CA PHE A 62 -8.55 -3.26 -4.93
C PHE A 62 -8.98 -1.79 -5.02
N TYR A 63 -8.11 -0.91 -5.51
CA TYR A 63 -8.32 0.53 -5.68
C TYR A 63 -8.98 0.92 -6.99
N MET A 64 -9.89 0.11 -7.55
CA MET A 64 -10.78 0.57 -8.62
C MET A 64 -11.71 1.72 -8.16
N LEU A 65 -11.14 2.84 -7.73
CA LEU A 65 -11.68 4.17 -7.88
C LEU A 65 -11.56 4.53 -9.36
N GLU A 66 -12.50 5.32 -9.86
CA GLU A 66 -12.45 5.93 -11.20
C GLU A 66 -11.24 6.86 -11.43
N ALA A 67 -10.39 7.07 -10.40
CA ALA A 67 -9.25 7.97 -10.41
C ALA A 67 -7.97 7.31 -9.84
N THR A 68 -7.42 6.32 -10.56
CA THR A 68 -6.07 5.81 -10.29
C THR A 68 -5.04 6.94 -10.51
N PRO A 69 -4.12 7.19 -9.56
CA PRO A 69 -3.14 8.26 -9.71
C PRO A 69 -2.14 7.91 -10.82
N GLU A 70 -1.88 8.85 -11.73
CA GLU A 70 -0.89 8.64 -12.80
C GLU A 70 0.54 8.48 -12.28
N HIS A 71 0.87 9.09 -11.14
CA HIS A 71 2.25 9.21 -10.65
C HIS A 71 2.38 8.92 -9.14
N PRO A 72 2.02 7.71 -8.67
CA PRO A 72 2.17 7.35 -7.26
C PRO A 72 3.64 7.26 -6.88
N ILE A 73 3.96 7.69 -5.65
CA ILE A 73 5.31 7.58 -5.08
C ILE A 73 5.32 6.40 -4.14
N GLY A 74 6.28 5.48 -4.34
CA GLY A 74 6.35 4.22 -3.62
C GLY A 74 7.71 3.93 -3.02
N ASP A 75 7.75 2.94 -2.16
CA ASP A 75 8.98 2.48 -1.53
C ASP A 75 9.94 1.80 -2.50
N ARG A 76 11.24 1.86 -2.18
CA ARG A 76 12.26 1.07 -2.90
C ARG A 76 11.87 -0.40 -2.97
N ALA A 77 11.21 -0.91 -1.94
CA ALA A 77 10.79 -2.30 -1.89
C ALA A 77 9.65 -2.62 -2.86
N TYR A 78 8.97 -1.63 -3.42
CA TYR A 78 7.96 -1.81 -4.46
C TYR A 78 8.58 -1.99 -5.85
N ASP A 79 9.88 -1.73 -6.00
CA ASP A 79 10.60 -1.99 -7.25
C ASP A 79 10.57 -3.49 -7.63
N GLY A 80 9.89 -3.78 -8.74
CA GLY A 80 9.75 -5.12 -9.30
C GLY A 80 9.45 -5.08 -10.80
N ALA A 81 10.20 -5.86 -11.60
CA ALA A 81 10.12 -5.79 -13.06
C ALA A 81 8.74 -6.17 -13.64
N GLY A 82 8.02 -7.11 -13.00
CA GLY A 82 6.65 -7.45 -13.40
C GLY A 82 5.66 -6.33 -13.09
N LEU A 83 5.74 -5.77 -11.87
CA LEU A 83 4.87 -4.68 -11.42
C LEU A 83 4.99 -3.44 -12.31
N ASP A 84 6.20 -3.06 -12.74
CA ASP A 84 6.39 -1.92 -13.64
C ASP A 84 5.71 -2.13 -15.00
N GLY A 85 5.63 -3.38 -15.47
CA GLY A 85 4.97 -3.73 -16.72
C GLY A 85 3.45 -3.68 -16.61
N ASP A 86 2.93 -4.20 -15.50
CA ASP A 86 1.49 -4.22 -15.23
C ASP A 86 0.95 -2.81 -15.00
N LEU A 87 1.60 -2.00 -14.15
CA LEU A 87 1.18 -0.61 -13.89
C LEU A 87 1.25 0.27 -15.15
N LYS A 88 2.19 0.01 -16.07
CA LYS A 88 2.25 0.71 -17.35
C LYS A 88 1.06 0.42 -18.26
N GLN A 89 0.48 -0.79 -18.18
CA GLN A 89 -0.75 -1.12 -18.92
C GLN A 89 -1.93 -0.32 -18.37
N ASP A 90 -1.93 -0.06 -17.06
CA ASP A 90 -2.97 0.74 -16.38
C ASP A 90 -2.70 2.25 -16.43
N HIS A 91 -1.76 2.71 -17.26
CA HIS A 91 -1.33 4.11 -17.37
C HIS A 91 -0.78 4.72 -16.06
N VAL A 92 -0.32 3.88 -15.14
CA VAL A 92 0.28 4.28 -13.85
C VAL A 92 1.80 4.22 -13.92
N ASN A 93 2.45 5.34 -13.57
CA ASN A 93 3.91 5.45 -13.51
C ASN A 93 4.39 5.51 -12.06
N LEU A 94 4.67 4.35 -11.48
CA LEU A 94 5.17 4.23 -10.10
C LEU A 94 6.57 4.85 -9.95
N ILE A 95 6.68 5.88 -9.14
CA ILE A 95 7.94 6.55 -8.81
C ILE A 95 8.53 5.87 -7.57
N ALA A 96 9.40 4.90 -7.79
CA ALA A 96 10.14 4.21 -6.74
C ALA A 96 11.61 4.05 -7.15
N PRO A 97 12.57 4.27 -6.24
CA PRO A 97 13.97 4.04 -6.55
C PRO A 97 14.21 2.56 -6.82
N HIS A 98 15.00 2.26 -7.85
CA HIS A 98 15.38 0.89 -8.15
C HIS A 98 16.19 0.25 -7.01
N ARG A 99 15.99 -1.05 -6.78
CA ARG A 99 16.81 -1.86 -5.88
C ARG A 99 18.24 -1.95 -6.44
N LEU A 100 19.22 -2.00 -5.54
CA LEU A 100 20.64 -2.09 -5.91
C LEU A 100 20.97 -3.31 -6.78
N THR A 101 20.22 -4.41 -6.60
CA THR A 101 20.40 -5.67 -7.35
C THR A 101 19.76 -5.64 -8.74
N ARG A 102 19.07 -4.56 -9.13
CA ARG A 102 18.36 -4.49 -10.40
C ARG A 102 19.33 -4.29 -11.56
N LYS A 103 19.37 -5.27 -12.47
CA LYS A 103 20.26 -5.26 -13.65
C LYS A 103 19.77 -4.33 -14.75
N LEU A 104 18.46 -4.25 -14.97
CA LEU A 104 17.85 -3.42 -16.01
C LEU A 104 17.15 -2.20 -15.39
N LYS A 105 17.70 -1.01 -15.60
CA LYS A 105 17.07 0.25 -15.15
C LYS A 105 15.97 0.64 -16.15
N THR A 106 14.75 0.74 -15.67
CA THR A 106 13.57 1.02 -16.50
C THR A 106 13.18 2.50 -16.47
N GLN A 107 13.73 3.27 -15.52
CA GLN A 107 13.47 4.70 -15.36
C GLN A 107 14.71 5.55 -15.67
N ASP A 108 14.50 6.64 -16.42
CA ASP A 108 15.49 7.68 -16.76
C ASP A 108 15.84 8.60 -15.56
N GLY A 109 15.26 8.36 -14.38
CA GLY A 109 15.55 9.10 -13.15
C GLY A 109 14.97 10.52 -13.07
N ARG A 110 14.52 11.14 -14.17
CA ARG A 110 13.86 12.47 -14.15
C ARG A 110 12.68 12.52 -13.18
N HIS A 111 11.86 11.47 -13.19
CA HIS A 111 10.68 11.37 -12.33
C HIS A 111 11.05 11.13 -10.87
N LEU A 112 12.23 10.57 -10.57
CA LEU A 112 12.71 10.35 -9.21
C LEU A 112 12.94 11.65 -8.44
N ARG A 113 13.02 12.82 -9.09
CA ARG A 113 13.01 14.12 -8.39
C ARG A 113 11.77 14.28 -7.50
N ARG A 114 10.63 13.69 -7.89
CA ARG A 114 9.40 13.73 -7.08
C ARG A 114 9.49 12.86 -5.82
N TYR A 115 10.42 11.90 -5.76
CA TYR A 115 10.58 11.00 -4.62
C TYR A 115 10.91 11.75 -3.33
N GLU A 116 11.47 12.96 -3.40
CA GLU A 116 11.63 13.84 -2.23
C GLU A 116 10.30 14.04 -1.48
N ARG A 117 9.16 14.09 -2.19
CA ARG A 117 7.83 14.25 -1.59
C ARG A 117 7.36 13.02 -0.80
N ARG A 118 8.11 11.92 -0.79
CA ARG A 118 7.80 10.75 0.05
C ARG A 118 7.64 11.11 1.52
N TRP A 119 8.33 12.15 2.02
CA TRP A 119 8.27 12.56 3.42
C TRP A 119 6.84 12.80 3.93
N HIS A 120 5.87 13.13 3.08
CA HIS A 120 4.47 13.32 3.48
C HIS A 120 3.81 12.05 4.05
N VAL A 121 4.36 10.87 3.75
CA VAL A 121 3.91 9.58 4.28
C VAL A 121 4.38 9.37 5.73
N GLU A 122 5.49 9.99 6.14
CA GLU A 122 6.10 9.76 7.45
C GLU A 122 5.26 10.31 8.61
N PRO A 123 4.71 11.54 8.56
CA PRO A 123 3.81 12.05 9.60
C PRO A 123 2.59 11.15 9.83
N PHE A 124 2.04 10.56 8.77
CA PHE A 124 0.91 9.63 8.87
C PHE A 124 1.28 8.39 9.70
N PHE A 125 2.39 7.72 9.36
CA PHE A 125 2.82 6.54 10.10
C PHE A 125 3.29 6.89 11.52
N ALA A 126 3.90 8.05 11.73
CA ALA A 126 4.25 8.54 13.07
C ALA A 126 3.00 8.76 13.93
N TRP A 127 1.95 9.36 13.36
CA TRP A 127 0.66 9.54 14.03
C TRP A 127 -0.02 8.21 14.36
N LEU A 128 0.05 7.25 13.42
CA LEU A 128 -0.49 5.90 13.62
C LEU A 128 0.24 5.16 14.75
N GLN A 129 1.58 5.26 14.79
CA GLN A 129 2.40 4.66 15.84
C GLN A 129 2.17 5.36 17.20
N TRP A 130 1.90 6.66 17.22
CA TRP A 130 1.57 7.35 18.48
C TRP A 130 0.33 6.76 19.17
N LYS A 131 -0.61 6.16 18.42
CA LYS A 131 -1.68 5.34 18.97
C LYS A 131 -1.12 3.99 19.42
N ARG A 132 -0.69 3.90 20.69
CA ARG A 132 -0.14 2.66 21.29
C ARG A 132 -0.99 1.41 21.06
N TRP A 133 -2.31 1.58 20.96
CA TRP A 133 -3.24 0.49 20.68
C TRP A 133 -3.07 -0.14 19.29
N LEU A 134 -2.48 0.60 18.34
CA LEU A 134 -2.16 0.12 16.99
C LEU A 134 -0.76 -0.51 16.90
N ILE A 135 0.17 -0.13 17.79
CA ILE A 135 1.52 -0.74 17.86
C ILE A 135 1.42 -2.21 18.29
N ILE A 136 0.67 -2.46 19.35
CA ILE A 136 0.49 -3.81 19.90
C ILE A 136 -0.87 -4.31 19.44
N ARG A 137 -0.86 -5.27 18.52
CA ARG A 137 -2.09 -5.88 18.03
C ARG A 137 -2.65 -6.86 19.05
N TRP A 138 -3.70 -6.42 19.74
CA TRP A 138 -4.51 -7.25 20.64
C TRP A 138 -5.60 -8.03 19.91
N GLU A 139 -5.99 -7.57 18.72
CA GLU A 139 -7.05 -8.18 17.92
C GLU A 139 -6.66 -9.57 17.42
N TYR A 140 -7.59 -10.51 17.60
CA TYR A 140 -7.45 -11.88 17.08
C TYR A 140 -7.63 -11.92 15.57
N TYR A 141 -8.66 -11.24 15.05
CA TYR A 141 -8.99 -11.21 13.63
C TYR A 141 -8.33 -10.03 12.91
N ALA A 142 -7.77 -10.28 11.72
CA ALA A 142 -7.15 -9.24 10.89
C ALA A 142 -8.15 -8.17 10.45
N THR A 143 -9.41 -8.56 10.20
CA THR A 143 -10.50 -7.64 9.85
C THR A 143 -10.83 -6.65 10.96
N ASN A 144 -10.83 -7.11 12.22
CA ASN A 144 -11.05 -6.23 13.37
C ASN A 144 -9.89 -5.23 13.50
N PHE A 145 -8.65 -5.71 13.35
CA PHE A 145 -7.49 -4.83 13.36
C PHE A 145 -7.55 -3.78 12.25
N LEU A 146 -7.91 -4.18 11.02
CA LEU A 146 -8.15 -3.25 9.92
C LEU A 146 -9.23 -2.22 10.29
N GLY A 147 -10.33 -2.65 10.91
CA GLY A 147 -11.38 -1.76 11.38
C GLY A 147 -10.87 -0.71 12.39
N VAL A 148 -10.03 -1.11 13.35
CA VAL A 148 -9.42 -0.16 14.32
C VAL A 148 -8.49 0.82 13.62
N VAL A 149 -7.70 0.35 12.65
CA VAL A 149 -6.82 1.20 11.84
C VAL A 149 -7.64 2.20 10.99
N GLN A 150 -8.74 1.74 10.39
CA GLN A 150 -9.67 2.59 9.64
C GLN A 150 -10.34 3.63 10.52
N LEU A 151 -10.81 3.25 11.72
CA LEU A 151 -11.36 4.18 12.70
C LEU A 151 -10.34 5.25 13.10
N ALA A 152 -9.08 4.88 13.31
CA ALA A 152 -8.03 5.85 13.56
C ALA A 152 -7.89 6.82 12.38
N CYS A 153 -7.83 6.34 11.14
CA CYS A 153 -7.77 7.19 9.94
C CYS A 153 -8.98 8.15 9.86
N ILE A 154 -10.19 7.67 10.16
CA ILE A 154 -11.40 8.50 10.19
C ILE A 154 -11.27 9.61 11.23
N THR A 155 -10.76 9.34 12.44
CA THR A 155 -10.56 10.40 13.44
C THR A 155 -9.58 11.47 12.97
N MET A 156 -8.58 11.11 12.15
CA MET A 156 -7.65 12.06 11.58
C MET A 156 -8.32 12.95 10.51
N LEU A 157 -9.13 12.35 9.63
CA LEU A 157 -9.91 13.08 8.64
C LEU A 157 -10.90 14.04 9.30
N LEU A 158 -11.66 13.59 10.31
CA LEU A 158 -12.64 14.42 11.01
C LEU A 158 -11.98 15.62 11.71
N LYS A 159 -10.78 15.45 12.27
CA LYS A 159 -10.02 16.55 12.88
C LYS A 159 -9.64 17.64 11.88
N GLN A 160 -9.36 17.28 10.63
CA GLN A 160 -9.04 18.24 9.58
C GLN A 160 -10.24 19.13 9.23
N PHE A 161 -11.46 18.59 9.28
CA PHE A 161 -12.70 19.35 9.06
C PHE A 161 -13.16 20.16 10.29
N GLY A 162 -12.30 20.29 11.32
CA GLY A 162 -12.56 21.14 12.48
C GLY A 162 -13.36 20.46 13.59
N LEU A 163 -13.62 19.16 13.50
CA LEU A 163 -14.28 18.42 14.58
C LEU A 163 -13.26 18.09 15.68
N ARG A 164 -13.51 18.61 16.88
CA ARG A 164 -12.71 18.31 18.08
C ARG A 164 -13.40 17.19 18.86
N PHE A 165 -12.65 16.13 19.16
CA PHE A 165 -13.04 15.00 20.02
C PHE A 165 -11.99 14.83 21.10
#